data_AF-A0A066UCV5-F1
#
_entry.id   AF-A0A066UCV5-F1
#
_cell.length_a   1.000
_cell.length_b   1.000
_cell.length_c   1.000
_cell.angle_alpha   90.00
_cell.angle_beta   90.00
_cell.angle_gamma   90.00
#
_symmetry.space_group_name_H-M   'P 1'
#
loop_
_entity.id
_entity.type
_entity.pdbx_description
1 polymer ?
#
loop_
_entity_poly.entity_id
_entity_poly.type
_entity_poly.pdbx_seq_one_letter_code
_entity_poly.pdbx_strand_id
1 'polypeptide(L)'
;MTGFHADPSALEALARRLEDTAAEYRAAADSLEAPANPGPPPIATALAALAAEWSGRIRAVETDFTGAAADVRTAAKAYRTTDTTAAEQLGRADG
;
A
#
# COMPACT_ATOMS: atom_id res chain seq x y z
N MET A 1 19.44 -27.02 1.18
CA MET A 1 18.28 -26.41 0.51
C MET A 1 17.80 -25.29 1.40
N THR A 2 18.30 -24.07 1.21
CA THR A 2 17.89 -22.91 2.03
C THR A 2 16.47 -22.56 1.62
N GLY A 3 15.49 -23.09 2.35
CA GLY A 3 14.09 -22.74 2.14
C GLY A 3 13.92 -21.22 2.22
N PHE A 4 13.03 -20.69 1.39
CA PHE A 4 12.64 -19.28 1.43
C PHE A 4 12.03 -18.98 2.81
N HIS A 5 12.85 -18.54 3.78
CA HIS A 5 12.37 -17.99 5.04
C HIS A 5 12.25 -16.49 4.84
N ALA A 6 11.05 -16.03 4.53
CA ALA A 6 10.73 -14.62 4.72
C ALA A 6 10.42 -14.41 6.21
N ASP A 7 11.13 -13.48 6.84
CA ASP A 7 10.85 -13.06 8.21
C ASP A 7 9.50 -12.32 8.26
N PRO A 8 8.48 -12.85 8.97
CA PRO A 8 7.18 -12.19 9.06
C PRO A 8 7.23 -10.77 9.62
N SER A 9 8.19 -10.47 10.52
CA SER A 9 8.35 -9.14 11.10
C SER A 9 8.88 -8.13 10.07
N ALA A 10 9.79 -8.58 9.19
CA ALA A 10 10.28 -7.78 8.07
C ALA A 10 9.17 -7.50 7.05
N LEU A 11 8.31 -8.48 6.78
CA LEU A 11 7.13 -8.30 5.93
C LEU A 11 6.14 -7.30 6.55
N GLU A 12 5.89 -7.35 7.86
CA GLU A 12 5.04 -6.36 8.53
C GLU A 12 5.65 -4.94 8.52
N ALA A 13 6.97 -4.82 8.61
CA ALA A 13 7.65 -3.53 8.45
C ALA A 13 7.50 -3.01 7.02
N LEU A 14 7.60 -3.88 6.01
CA LEU A 14 7.37 -3.51 4.61
C LEU A 14 5.93 -3.05 4.38
N ALA A 15 4.94 -3.80 4.88
CA ALA A 15 3.53 -3.42 4.75
C ALA A 15 3.25 -2.03 5.33
N ARG A 16 3.81 -1.70 6.51
CA ARG A 16 3.68 -0.37 7.10
C ARG A 16 4.28 0.74 6.23
N ARG A 17 5.46 0.52 5.67
CA ARG A 17 6.08 1.50 4.75
C ARG A 17 5.22 1.74 3.51
N LEU A 18 4.61 0.69 2.96
CA LEU A 18 3.71 0.82 1.81
C LEU A 18 2.46 1.64 2.17
N GLU A 19 1.92 1.49 3.38
CA GLU A 19 0.80 2.31 3.85
C GLU A 19 1.18 3.77 4.10
N ASP A 20 2.35 4.00 4.68
CA ASP A 20 2.89 5.36 4.86
C ASP A 20 3.02 6.04 3.49
N THR A 21 3.57 5.34 2.49
CA THR A 21 3.63 5.81 1.10
C THR A 21 2.23 6.04 0.52
N ALA A 22 1.27 5.13 0.72
CA ALA A 22 -0.11 5.36 0.28
C ALA A 22 -0.72 6.62 0.91
N ALA A 23 -0.46 6.87 2.19
CA ALA A 23 -0.92 8.07 2.88
C ALA A 23 -0.28 9.35 2.29
N GLU A 24 0.98 9.32 1.90
CA GLU A 24 1.64 10.41 1.19
C GLU A 24 0.98 10.70 -0.17
N TYR A 25 0.65 9.65 -0.95
CA TYR A 25 -0.07 9.81 -2.22
C TYR A 25 -1.48 10.37 -2.02
N ARG A 26 -2.21 9.92 -0.99
CA ARG A 26 -3.51 10.49 -0.63
C ARG A 26 -3.41 11.98 -0.33
N ALA A 27 -2.45 12.37 0.51
CA ALA A 27 -2.22 13.78 0.84
C ALA A 27 -1.84 14.60 -0.41
N ALA A 28 -1.02 14.04 -1.31
CA ALA A 28 -0.68 14.69 -2.58
C ALA A 28 -1.92 14.88 -3.47
N ALA A 29 -2.81 13.89 -3.55
CA ALA A 29 -4.06 13.99 -4.31
C ALA A 29 -5.00 15.05 -3.71
N ASP A 30 -5.07 15.13 -2.38
CA ASP A 30 -5.90 16.11 -1.68
C ASP A 30 -5.34 17.54 -1.79
N SER A 31 -4.02 17.69 -1.99
CA SER A 31 -3.37 19.00 -2.17
C SER A 31 -3.60 19.62 -3.56
N LEU A 32 -4.18 18.88 -4.51
CA LEU A 32 -4.53 19.39 -5.83
C LEU A 32 -5.78 20.26 -5.75
N GLU A 33 -5.59 21.50 -5.33
CA GLU A 33 -6.63 22.53 -5.35
C GLU A 33 -6.65 23.30 -6.67
N ALA A 34 -7.84 23.68 -7.13
CA ALA A 34 -7.97 24.63 -8.23
C ALA A 34 -7.43 26.01 -7.78
N PRO A 35 -6.69 26.74 -8.65
CA PRO A 35 -6.21 28.07 -8.30
C PRO A 35 -7.37 29.01 -7.97
N ALA A 36 -7.22 29.86 -6.96
CA ALA A 36 -8.28 30.78 -6.50
C ALA A 36 -8.75 31.78 -7.58
N ASN A 37 -7.89 32.11 -8.54
CA ASN A 37 -8.24 32.89 -9.72
C ASN A 37 -7.63 32.23 -10.97
N PRO A 38 -8.28 31.21 -11.54
CA PRO A 38 -7.74 30.43 -12.64
C PRO A 38 -7.86 31.15 -14.00
N GLY A 39 -8.40 32.37 -14.01
CA GLY A 39 -8.61 33.17 -15.21
C GLY A 39 -9.98 32.94 -15.87
N PRO A 40 -10.12 33.25 -17.16
CA PRO A 40 -11.36 33.12 -17.92
C PRO A 40 -12.00 31.73 -17.83
N PRO A 41 -13.34 31.59 -17.98
CA PRO A 41 -14.04 30.34 -17.78
C PRO A 41 -13.49 29.13 -18.56
N PRO A 42 -13.10 29.24 -19.86
CA PRO A 42 -12.52 28.10 -20.58
C PRO A 42 -11.20 27.61 -19.96
N ILE A 43 -10.37 28.54 -19.45
CA ILE A 43 -9.10 28.21 -18.80
C ILE A 43 -9.37 27.57 -17.43
N ALA A 44 -10.31 28.12 -16.66
CA ALA A 44 -10.75 27.54 -15.40
C ALA A 44 -11.24 26.09 -15.56
N THR A 45 -12.06 25.83 -16.58
CA THR A 45 -12.54 24.48 -16.91
C THR A 45 -11.40 23.55 -17.30
N ALA A 46 -10.45 24.00 -18.12
CA ALA A 46 -9.29 23.20 -18.51
C ALA A 46 -8.40 22.85 -17.31
N LEU A 47 -8.15 23.80 -16.40
CA LEU A 47 -7.36 23.57 -15.19
C LEU A 47 -8.07 22.63 -14.21
N ALA A 48 -9.39 22.77 -14.04
CA ALA A 48 -10.17 21.86 -13.21
C ALA A 48 -10.14 20.41 -13.76
N ALA A 49 -10.30 20.25 -15.08
CA ALA A 49 -10.19 18.94 -15.72
C ALA A 49 -8.80 18.32 -15.55
N LEU A 50 -7.74 19.14 -15.70
CA LEU A 50 -6.36 18.70 -15.48
C LEU A 50 -6.11 18.27 -14.03
N ALA A 51 -6.58 19.05 -13.05
CA ALA A 51 -6.46 18.71 -11.63
C ALA A 51 -7.23 17.42 -11.28
N ALA A 52 -8.41 17.23 -11.86
CA ALA A 52 -9.20 16.00 -11.69
C ALA A 52 -8.48 14.77 -12.28
N GLU A 53 -7.93 14.88 -13.49
CA GLU A 53 -7.16 13.79 -14.11
C GLU A 53 -5.95 13.41 -13.26
N TRP A 54 -5.17 14.39 -12.81
CA TRP A 54 -3.98 14.12 -12.00
C TRP A 54 -4.31 13.58 -10.61
N SER A 55 -5.31 14.14 -9.93
CA SER A 55 -5.74 13.61 -8.63
C SER A 55 -6.27 12.17 -8.76
N GLY A 56 -6.98 11.85 -9.84
CA GLY A 56 -7.39 10.48 -10.15
C GLY A 56 -6.21 9.52 -10.33
N ARG A 57 -5.18 9.92 -11.09
CA ARG A 57 -3.97 9.10 -11.29
C ARG A 57 -3.19 8.89 -9.98
N ILE A 58 -3.06 9.92 -9.15
CA ILE A 58 -2.38 9.82 -7.85
C ILE A 58 -3.16 8.88 -6.91
N ARG A 59 -4.49 8.95 -6.90
CA ARG A 59 -5.35 8.01 -6.14
C ARG A 59 -5.27 6.57 -6.63
N ALA A 60 -5.04 6.36 -7.93
CA ALA A 60 -4.78 5.02 -8.45
C ALA A 60 -3.50 4.43 -7.85
N VAL A 61 -2.42 5.23 -7.78
CA VAL A 61 -1.16 4.82 -7.15
C VAL A 61 -1.33 4.56 -5.64
N GLU A 62 -2.07 5.40 -4.91
CA GLU A 62 -2.46 5.13 -3.52
C GLU A 62 -3.13 3.76 -3.36
N THR A 63 -4.05 3.43 -4.28
CA THR A 63 -4.78 2.16 -4.27
C THR A 63 -3.84 0.98 -4.47
N ASP A 64 -2.89 1.10 -5.40
CA ASP A 64 -1.89 0.07 -5.67
C ASP A 64 -0.99 -0.19 -4.44
N PHE A 65 -0.53 0.88 -3.77
CA PHE A 65 0.25 0.74 -2.53
C PHE A 65 -0.55 0.12 -1.39
N THR A 66 -1.82 0.50 -1.25
CA THR A 66 -2.72 -0.08 -0.24
C THR A 66 -2.95 -1.58 -0.50
N GLY A 67 -3.16 -1.96 -1.77
CA GLY A 67 -3.29 -3.35 -2.20
C GLY A 67 -2.03 -4.16 -1.90
N ALA A 68 -0.86 -3.63 -2.31
CA ALA A 68 0.43 -4.27 -2.03
C ALA A 68 0.68 -4.46 -0.52
N ALA A 69 0.32 -3.48 0.31
CA ALA A 69 0.43 -3.61 1.77
C ALA A 69 -0.44 -4.75 2.31
N ALA A 70 -1.67 -4.92 1.79
CA ALA A 70 -2.58 -6.00 2.16
C ALA A 70 -2.04 -7.37 1.74
N ASP A 71 -1.47 -7.48 0.54
CA ASP A 71 -0.86 -8.71 0.04
C ASP A 71 0.36 -9.11 0.88
N VAL A 72 1.22 -8.15 1.23
CA VAL A 72 2.38 -8.39 2.09
C VAL A 72 1.96 -8.86 3.48
N ARG A 73 0.89 -8.30 4.07
CA ARG A 73 0.35 -8.81 5.34
C ARG A 73 -0.20 -10.22 5.23
N THR A 74 -0.86 -10.52 4.11
CA THR A 74 -1.36 -11.87 3.84
C THR A 74 -0.21 -12.87 3.77
N ALA A 75 0.88 -12.50 3.10
CA ALA A 75 2.11 -13.31 3.09
C ALA A 75 2.72 -13.47 4.49
N ALA A 76 2.86 -12.39 5.27
CA ALA A 76 3.38 -12.45 6.63
C ALA A 76 2.57 -13.39 7.54
N LYS A 77 1.23 -13.35 7.40
CA LYS A 77 0.33 -14.25 8.11
C LYS A 77 0.54 -15.71 7.68
N ALA A 78 0.68 -15.97 6.39
CA ALA A 78 0.92 -17.31 5.87
C ALA A 78 2.21 -17.92 6.45
N TYR A 79 3.32 -17.17 6.43
CA TYR A 79 4.59 -17.63 7.01
C TYR A 79 4.45 -17.93 8.51
N ARG A 80 3.81 -17.05 9.30
CA ARG A 80 3.56 -17.31 10.73
C ARG A 80 2.75 -18.58 10.96
N THR A 81 1.68 -18.79 10.18
CA THR A 81 0.85 -19.99 10.31
C THR A 81 1.63 -21.26 9.98
N THR A 82 2.47 -21.23 8.93
CA THR A 82 3.34 -22.35 8.58
C THR A 82 4.34 -22.66 9.69
N ASP A 83 5.00 -21.65 10.25
CA ASP A 83 5.97 -21.81 11.33
C ASP A 83 5.33 -22.40 12.59
N THR A 84 4.15 -21.90 13.00
CA THR A 84 3.41 -22.46 14.14
C THR A 84 3.02 -23.91 13.89
N THR A 85 2.50 -24.23 12.70
CA THR A 85 2.09 -25.60 12.35
C THR A 85 3.28 -26.56 12.39
N ALA A 86 4.44 -26.14 11.89
CA ALA A 86 5.65 -26.94 11.92
C ALA A 86 6.12 -27.21 13.36
N ALA A 87 6.12 -26.18 14.21
CA ALA A 87 6.49 -26.30 15.62
C ALA A 87 5.57 -27.28 16.38
N GLU A 88 4.25 -27.21 16.15
CA GLU A 88 3.28 -28.13 16.75
C GLU A 88 3.47 -29.59 16.31
N GLN A 89 3.82 -29.82 15.05
CA GLN A 89 4.07 -31.17 14.55
C GLN A 89 5.34 -31.79 15.12
N LEU A 90 6.41 -30.99 15.26
CA LEU A 90 7.66 -31.44 15.90
C LEU A 90 7.44 -31.76 17.39
N GLY A 91 6.76 -30.89 18.12
CA GLY A 91 6.45 -31.13 19.54
C GLY A 91 5.58 -32.36 19.79
N ARG A 92 4.77 -32.79 18.80
CA ARG A 92 4.00 -34.05 18.86
C ARG A 92 4.79 -35.29 18.45
N ALA A 93 5.89 -35.14 17.73
CA ALA A 93 6.73 -36.27 17.31
C ALA A 93 7.76 -36.66 18.39
N ASP A 94 8.16 -35.69 19.22
CA ASP A 94 9.17 -35.86 20.28
C ASP A 94 8.60 -36.18 21.67
N GLY A 95 7.26 -36.25 21.83
CA GLY A 95 6.55 -36.55 23.09
C GLY A 95 5.62 -37.75 22.97
#